data_AF-A0A5K7SCZ7-F1
#
_entry.id   AF-A0A5K7SCZ7-F1
#
_cell.length_a   1.000
_cell.length_b   1.000
_cell.length_c   1.000
_cell.angle_alpha   90.00
_cell.angle_beta   90.00
_cell.angle_gamma   90.00
#
_symmetry.space_group_name_H-M   'P 1'
#
loop_
_entity.id
_entity.type
_entity.pdbx_description
1 polymer ?
#
loop_
_entity_poly.entity_id
_entity_poly.type
_entity_poly.pdbx_seq_one_letter_code
_entity_poly.pdbx_strand_id
1 'polypeptide(L)' 'MTTFELKKLLISRIKEIDDTSFLNEIKSLLESKSSEKILVLTSEQKNEINQSKREIKEGHFIEQSEIDKSVKRWATEK' A
#
# COMPACT_ATOMS: atom_id res chain seq x y z
N MET A 1 7.10 21.95 28.49
CA MET A 1 6.27 20.92 27.84
C MET A 1 7.19 20.00 27.04
N THR A 2 7.22 18.71 27.34
CA THR A 2 8.00 17.74 26.57
C THR A 2 7.20 17.25 25.36
N THR A 3 7.85 16.60 24.38
CA THR A 3 7.17 15.98 23.24
C THR A 3 6.06 15.01 23.67
N PHE A 4 6.25 14.33 24.81
CA PHE A 4 5.25 13.42 25.38
C PHE A 4 4.01 14.17 25.88
N GLU A 5 4.21 15.30 26.56
CA GLU A 5 3.12 16.13 27.06
C GLU A 5 2.32 16.76 25.91
N LEU A 6 3.02 17.22 24.86
CA LEU A 6 2.38 17.77 23.67
C LEU A 6 1.49 16.72 22.97
N LYS A 7 1.96 15.47 22.83
CA LYS A 7 1.17 14.38 22.24
C LYS A 7 -0.10 14.09 23.05
N LYS A 8 0.01 14.04 24.39
CA LYS A 8 -1.17 13.86 25.27
C LYS A 8 -2.20 14.97 25.10
N LEU A 9 -1.74 16.22 25.07
CA LEU A 9 -2.60 17.38 24.88
C LEU A 9 -3.34 17.30 23.53
N LEU A 10 -2.63 17.01 22.44
CA LEU A 10 -3.22 16.89 21.10
C LEU A 10 -4.27 15.78 21.03
N ILE A 11 -4.00 14.60 21.62
CA ILE A 11 -4.97 13.50 21.66
C ILE A 11 -6.22 13.90 22.44
N SER A 12 -6.08 14.59 23.58
CA SER A 12 -7.22 15.07 24.36
C SER A 12 -8.07 16.03 23.54
N ARG A 13 -7.45 16.99 22.86
CA ARG A 13 -8.14 17.97 22.02
C ARG A 13 -8.86 17.33 20.85
N ILE A 14 -8.24 16.35 20.18
CA ILE A 14 -8.87 15.63 19.07
C ILE A 14 -10.11 14.85 19.54
N LYS A 15 -10.09 14.27 20.75
CA LYS A 15 -11.25 13.56 21.32
C LYS A 15 -12.45 14.45 21.59
N GLU A 16 -12.25 15.75 21.79
CA GLU A 16 -13.30 16.73 22.08
C GLU A 16 -13.93 17.31 20.81
N ILE A 17 -13.41 17.01 19.62
CA ILE A 17 -13.90 17.53 18.34
C ILE A 17 -14.99 16.60 17.80
N ASP A 18 -16.20 17.12 17.62
CA ASP A 18 -17.31 16.41 16.97
C ASP A 18 -17.46 16.74 15.47
N ASP A 19 -16.72 17.74 14.97
CA ASP A 19 -16.73 18.13 13.56
C ASP A 19 -15.89 17.18 12.70
N THR A 20 -16.59 16.30 11.99
CA THR A 20 -15.99 15.35 11.06
C THR A 20 -15.22 15.98 9.90
N SER A 21 -15.61 17.17 9.42
CA SER A 21 -14.89 17.86 8.34
C SER A 21 -13.52 18.31 8.85
N PHE A 22 -13.50 18.91 10.04
CA PHE A 22 -12.28 19.35 10.68
C PHE A 22 -11.35 18.18 11.06
N LEU A 23 -11.91 17.07 11.56
CA LEU A 23 -11.15 15.84 11.81
C LEU A 23 -10.50 15.28 10.54
N ASN A 24 -11.19 15.34 9.40
CA ASN A 24 -10.65 14.92 8.10
C ASN A 24 -9.51 15.81 7.62
N GLU A 25 -9.57 17.11 7.86
CA GLU A 25 -8.48 18.03 7.57
C GLU A 25 -7.24 17.74 8.44
N ILE A 26 -7.44 17.51 9.74
CA ILE A 26 -6.35 17.11 10.66
C ILE A 26 -5.73 15.79 10.20
N LYS A 27 -6.55 14.81 9.80
CA LYS A 27 -6.09 13.53 9.24
C LYS A 27 -5.22 13.74 8.00
N SER A 28 -5.70 14.51 7.03
CA SER A 28 -4.98 14.82 5.79
C SER A 28 -3.64 15.53 6.07
N LEU A 29 -3.63 16.48 7.01
CA LEU A 29 -2.41 17.17 7.43
C LEU A 29 -1.39 16.19 8.04
N LEU A 30 -1.84 15.29 8.92
CA LEU A 30 -0.97 14.27 9.53
C LEU A 30 -0.45 13.28 8.48
N GLU A 31 -1.28 12.86 7.53
CA GLU A 31 -0.89 12.00 6.40
C GLU A 31 0.13 12.69 5.48
N SER A 32 0.02 14.01 5.27
CA SER A 32 0.99 14.78 4.47
C SER A 32 2.38 14.90 5.11
N LYS A 33 2.45 14.76 6.45
CA LYS A 33 3.67 14.83 7.25
C LYS A 33 4.22 13.45 7.60
N SER A 34 3.37 12.41 7.52
CA SER A 34 3.78 11.02 7.64
C SER A 34 4.58 10.63 6.41
N SER A 35 5.90 10.53 6.59
CA SER A 35 6.82 9.98 5.60
C SER A 35 6.72 8.45 5.48
N GLU A 36 5.74 7.81 6.13
CA GLU A 36 5.32 6.46 5.75
C GLU A 36 4.67 6.57 4.38
N LYS A 37 5.49 6.37 3.34
CA LYS A 37 5.05 6.24 1.95
C LYS A 37 4.08 5.09 1.86
N ILE A 38 2.80 5.36 2.11
CA ILE A 38 1.72 4.50 1.68
C ILE A 38 1.91 4.40 0.16
N LEU A 39 2.32 3.23 -0.32
CA LEU A 39 2.48 2.96 -1.74
C LEU A 39 1.08 2.99 -2.36
N VAL A 40 0.67 4.17 -2.82
CA VAL A 40 -0.57 4.35 -3.55
C VAL A 40 -0.35 3.82 -4.96
N LEU A 41 -0.92 2.65 -5.24
CA LEU A 41 -0.91 2.07 -6.58
C LEU A 41 -1.76 2.91 -7.53
N THR A 42 -1.27 3.09 -8.76
CA THR A 42 -2.05 3.70 -9.84
C THR A 42 -3.26 2.83 -10.20
N SER A 43 -4.25 3.41 -10.88
CA SER A 43 -5.41 2.65 -11.36
C SER A 43 -5.02 1.50 -12.27
N GLU A 44 -4.00 1.69 -13.10
CA GLU A 44 -3.44 0.67 -13.99
C GLU A 44 -2.83 -0.49 -13.19
N GLN A 45 -1.96 -0.21 -12.23
CA GLN A 45 -1.35 -1.22 -11.37
C GLN A 45 -2.40 -2.01 -10.57
N LYS A 46 -3.44 -1.35 -10.08
CA LYS A 46 -4.56 -2.03 -9.42
C LYS A 46 -5.32 -2.94 -10.38
N ASN A 47 -5.53 -2.49 -11.62
CA ASN A 47 -6.20 -3.29 -12.63
C ASN A 47 -5.37 -4.54 -13.01
N GLU A 48 -4.07 -4.37 -13.24
CA GLU A 48 -3.14 -5.48 -13.53
C GLU A 48 -3.15 -6.51 -12.40
N ILE A 49 -2.99 -6.09 -11.14
CA ILE A 49 -3.03 -7.02 -9.99
C ILE A 49 -4.36 -7.76 -9.92
N ASN A 50 -5.48 -7.08 -10.18
CA ASN A 50 -6.79 -7.71 -10.17
C ASN A 50 -6.96 -8.69 -11.33
N GLN A 51 -6.39 -8.40 -12.49
CA GLN A 51 -6.35 -9.30 -13.63
C GLN A 51 -5.50 -10.53 -13.33
N SER A 52 -4.26 -10.38 -12.86
CA SER A 52 -3.40 -11.52 -12.51
C SER A 52 -4.05 -12.43 -11.45
N LYS A 53 -4.77 -11.85 -10.48
CA LYS A 53 -5.55 -12.64 -9.51
C LYS A 53 -6.67 -13.46 -10.14
N ARG A 54 -7.30 -12.99 -11.22
CA ARG A 54 -8.31 -13.76 -11.98
C ARG A 54 -7.65 -14.86 -12.80
N GLU A 55 -6.58 -14.53 -13.51
CA GLU A 55 -5.81 -15.48 -14.31
C GLU A 55 -5.33 -16.67 -13.47
N ILE A 56 -4.81 -16.44 -12.26
CA ILE A 56 -4.42 -17.51 -11.33
C ILE A 56 -5.62 -18.41 -10.97
N LYS A 57 -6.80 -17.82 -10.70
CA LYS A 57 -8.01 -18.60 -10.36
C LYS A 57 -8.52 -19.42 -11.53
N GLU A 58 -8.34 -18.92 -12.75
CA GLU A 58 -8.72 -19.59 -13.99
C GLU A 58 -7.68 -20.65 -14.42
N GLY A 59 -6.59 -20.80 -13.66
CA GLY A 59 -5.51 -21.74 -13.97
C GLY A 59 -4.53 -21.22 -15.03
N HIS A 60 -4.63 -19.94 -15.39
CA HIS A 60 -3.71 -19.23 -16.28
C HIS A 60 -2.47 -18.78 -15.51
N PHE A 61 -1.74 -19.74 -14.95
CA PHE A 61 -0.44 -19.51 -14.34
C PHE A 61 0.55 -20.58 -14.83
N ILE A 62 1.83 -20.26 -14.69
CA ILE A 62 2.91 -21.20 -14.96
C ILE A 62 3.63 -21.43 -13.65
N GLU A 63 3.87 -22.70 -13.32
CA GLU A 63 4.63 -23.08 -12.14
C GLU A 63 6.07 -22.56 -12.23
N GLN A 64 6.62 -22.15 -11.09
CA GLN A 64 8.00 -21.63 -11.03
C GLN A 64 9.00 -22.64 -11.62
N SER A 65 8.79 -23.93 -11.38
CA SER A 65 9.66 -24.99 -11.90
C SER A 65 9.68 -25.08 -13.43
N GLU A 66 8.60 -24.72 -14.12
CA GLU A 66 8.50 -24.70 -15.57
C GLU A 66 9.15 -23.44 -16.17
N ILE A 67 8.99 -22.30 -15.49
CA ILE A 67 9.73 -21.07 -15.81
C ILE A 67 11.24 -21.31 -15.67
N ASP A 68 11.69 -21.92 -14.58
CA ASP A 68 13.11 -22.16 -14.31
C ASP A 68 13.76 -23.05 -15.38
N LYS A 69 13.04 -24.07 -15.87
CA LYS A 69 13.49 -24.92 -16.98
C LYS A 69 13.63 -24.11 -18.27
N SER A 70 12.66 -23.26 -18.57
CA SER A 70 12.65 -22.40 -19.77
C SER A 70 13.79 -21.40 -19.74
N VAL A 71 14.03 -20.75 -18.59
CA VAL A 71 15.13 -19.80 -18.38
C VAL A 71 16.48 -20.50 -18.50
N LYS A 72 16.65 -21.68 -17.89
CA LYS A 72 17.89 -22.47 -18.04
C LYS A 72 18.15 -22.86 -19.49
N ARG A 73 17.12 -23.32 -20.20
CA ARG A 73 17.20 -23.68 -21.61
C ARG A 73 17.64 -22.49 -22.46
N TRP A 74 17.00 -21.34 -22.29
CA TRP A 74 17.37 -20.09 -22.97
C TRP A 74 18.83 -19.68 -22.68
N ALA A 75 19.27 -19.79 -21.44
CA ALA A 75 20.65 -19.46 -21.06
C ALA A 75 21.70 -20.43 -21.62
N THR A 76 21.30 -21.65 -21.99
CA THR A 76 22.21 -22.69 -22.53
C THR A 76 22.13 -22.87 -24.04
N GLU A 77 21.09 -22.35 -24.71
CA GLU A 77 21.01 -22.32 -26.16
C GLU A 77 22.04 -21.30 -26.71
N LYS A 78 23.18 -21.83 -27.17
CA LYS A 78 24.18 -21.14 -27.98
C LYS A 78 24.05 -21.57 -29.43
#